data_AF-A0A926D855-F1
#
_entry.id   AF-A0A926D855-F1
#
_cell.length_a   1.000
_cell.length_b   1.000
_cell.length_c   1.000
_cell.angle_alpha   90.00
_cell.angle_beta   90.00
_cell.angle_gamma   90.00
#
_symmetry.space_group_name_H-M   'P 1'
#
loop_
_entity.id
_entity.type
_entity.pdbx_description
1 polymer ?
#
loop_
_entity_poly.entity_id
_entity_poly.type
_entity_poly.pdbx_seq_one_letter_code
_entity_poly.pdbx_strand_id
1 'polypeptide(L)'
;MHIYTQEEFEALPRDEYGVKRCPTGDYSRIKVFGERCSFGEWCSFGERCSFGERCSHEGLTNSRYFACDRIGSERRKTYFFAAEEGYFVRAGCFFGTLDEFTERVKEVHKGTRYEREYLAAVELAKIVLEGEA
;
A
#
# COMPACT_ATOMS: atom_id res chain seq x y z
N MET A 1 -18.49 -14.83 6.58
CA MET A 1 -18.11 -13.51 6.05
C MET A 1 -19.19 -13.10 5.06
N HIS A 2 -19.77 -11.90 5.20
CA HIS A 2 -20.81 -11.42 4.27
C HIS A 2 -20.20 -11.12 2.91
N ILE A 3 -20.80 -11.57 1.81
CA ILE A 3 -20.32 -11.29 0.44
C ILE A 3 -21.10 -10.14 -0.14
N TYR A 4 -20.45 -8.99 -0.34
CA TYR A 4 -21.04 -7.79 -0.89
C TYR A 4 -21.11 -7.84 -2.43
N THR A 5 -22.25 -7.41 -2.96
CA THR A 5 -22.47 -7.10 -4.37
C THR A 5 -22.14 -5.63 -4.67
N GLN A 6 -22.00 -5.29 -5.96
CA GLN A 6 -21.75 -3.91 -6.40
C GLN A 6 -22.86 -2.96 -5.92
N GLU A 7 -24.12 -3.37 -6.02
CA GLU A 7 -25.29 -2.58 -5.61
C GLU A 7 -25.29 -2.32 -4.10
N GLU A 8 -25.02 -3.35 -3.29
CA GLU A 8 -24.92 -3.20 -1.84
C GLU A 8 -23.78 -2.26 -1.44
N PHE A 9 -22.63 -2.37 -2.12
CA PHE A 9 -21.50 -1.48 -1.90
C PHE A 9 -21.84 -0.03 -2.27
N GLU A 10 -22.48 0.20 -3.41
CA GLU A 10 -22.87 1.54 -3.86
C GLU A 10 -23.89 2.19 -2.92
N ALA A 11 -24.82 1.41 -2.38
CA ALA A 11 -25.83 1.85 -1.42
C ALA A 11 -25.27 2.22 -0.03
N LEU A 12 -24.04 1.84 0.31
CA LEU A 12 -23.45 2.21 1.61
C LEU A 12 -23.40 3.74 1.79
N PRO A 13 -23.84 4.28 2.94
CA PRO A 13 -23.81 5.71 3.18
C PRO A 13 -22.37 6.24 3.25
N ARG A 14 -22.21 7.52 2.91
CA ARG A 14 -20.99 8.28 3.19
C ARG A 14 -21.16 9.05 4.50
N ASP A 15 -20.10 9.16 5.28
CA ASP A 15 -20.08 9.98 6.49
C ASP A 15 -19.98 11.48 6.17
N GLU A 16 -19.97 12.33 7.22
CA GLU A 16 -19.89 13.79 7.10
C GLU A 16 -18.65 14.27 6.33
N TYR A 17 -17.58 13.48 6.35
CA TYR A 17 -16.38 13.79 5.60
C TYR A 17 -16.54 13.42 4.14
N GLY A 18 -17.48 12.54 3.76
CA GLY A 18 -17.64 11.98 2.42
C GLY A 18 -16.97 10.61 2.26
N VAL A 19 -16.61 9.93 3.35
CA VAL A 19 -15.97 8.61 3.36
C VAL A 19 -17.03 7.51 3.46
N LYS A 20 -16.95 6.51 2.59
CA LYS A 20 -17.77 5.29 2.65
C LYS A 20 -17.12 4.31 3.63
N ARG A 21 -17.68 4.18 4.84
CA ARG A 21 -17.20 3.25 5.87
C ARG A 21 -17.72 1.85 5.56
N CYS A 22 -16.87 1.03 4.95
CA CYS A 22 -17.18 -0.30 4.48
C CYS A 22 -17.05 -1.31 5.62
N PRO A 23 -18.12 -2.06 5.97
CA PRO A 23 -18.07 -3.07 7.04
C PRO A 23 -17.09 -4.20 6.71
N THR A 24 -16.66 -4.97 7.72
CA THR A 24 -15.89 -6.19 7.47
C THR A 24 -16.69 -7.18 6.61
N GLY A 25 -16.09 -7.64 5.51
CA GLY A 25 -16.76 -8.53 4.58
C GLY A 25 -15.90 -8.95 3.40
N ASP A 26 -16.52 -9.75 2.54
CA ASP A 26 -15.96 -10.23 1.29
C ASP A 26 -16.47 -9.34 0.15
N TYR A 27 -15.55 -8.57 -0.43
CA TYR A 27 -15.79 -7.70 -1.58
C TYR A 27 -15.25 -8.32 -2.88
N SER A 28 -15.01 -9.64 -2.91
CA SER A 28 -14.37 -10.30 -4.05
C SER A 28 -15.15 -10.23 -5.36
N ARG A 29 -16.45 -9.98 -5.27
CA ARG A 29 -17.34 -9.82 -6.42
C ARG A 29 -17.38 -8.40 -6.97
N ILE A 30 -16.79 -7.44 -6.26
CA ILE A 30 -16.73 -6.04 -6.66
C ILE A 30 -15.45 -5.80 -7.43
N LYS A 31 -15.56 -5.14 -8.58
CA LYS A 31 -14.42 -4.88 -9.48
C LYS A 31 -13.86 -3.48 -9.32
N VAL A 32 -14.70 -2.50 -9.02
CA VAL A 32 -14.31 -1.10 -8.92
C VAL A 32 -14.81 -0.52 -7.61
N PHE A 33 -13.87 -0.02 -6.80
CA PHE A 33 -14.17 0.75 -5.60
C PHE A 33 -13.98 2.24 -5.93
N GLY A 34 -15.01 3.04 -5.70
CA GLY A 34 -14.94 4.49 -5.89
C GLY A 34 -14.05 5.19 -4.86
N GLU A 35 -13.87 6.49 -5.00
CA GLU A 35 -13.03 7.27 -4.09
C GLU A 35 -13.54 7.25 -2.65
N ARG A 36 -12.60 7.41 -1.71
CA ARG A 36 -12.84 7.61 -0.27
C ARG A 36 -13.59 6.45 0.37
N CYS A 37 -13.14 5.23 0.11
CA CYS A 37 -13.64 4.03 0.78
C CYS A 37 -12.66 3.63 1.89
N SER A 38 -13.17 3.39 3.09
CA SER A 38 -12.40 2.88 4.21
C SER A 38 -12.91 1.49 4.55
N PHE A 39 -12.03 0.50 4.53
CA PHE A 39 -12.35 -0.89 4.85
C PHE A 39 -11.76 -1.24 6.21
N GLY A 40 -12.55 -1.91 7.04
CA GLY A 40 -12.06 -2.46 8.30
C GLY A 40 -11.11 -3.65 8.09
N GLU A 41 -10.57 -4.17 9.19
CA GLU A 41 -9.77 -5.39 9.18
C GLU A 41 -10.55 -6.59 8.61
N TRP A 42 -9.81 -7.60 8.14
CA TRP A 42 -10.35 -8.88 7.65
C TRP A 42 -11.27 -8.79 6.44
N CYS A 43 -11.13 -7.74 5.61
CA CYS A 43 -11.80 -7.67 4.31
C CYS A 43 -11.08 -8.52 3.26
N SER A 44 -11.84 -9.16 2.37
CA SER A 44 -11.29 -9.84 1.18
C SER A 44 -11.66 -9.11 -0.10
N PHE A 45 -10.73 -9.06 -1.04
CA PHE A 45 -10.90 -8.39 -2.32
C PHE A 45 -10.61 -9.36 -3.46
N GLY A 46 -11.27 -9.13 -4.59
CA GLY A 46 -11.28 -10.06 -5.71
C GLY A 46 -10.04 -9.91 -6.55
N GLU A 47 -9.69 -10.96 -7.29
CA GLU A 47 -8.64 -10.85 -8.30
C GLU A 47 -9.02 -9.75 -9.32
N ARG A 48 -8.06 -8.87 -9.61
CA ARG A 48 -8.19 -7.72 -10.52
C ARG A 48 -9.17 -6.63 -10.04
N CYS A 49 -9.36 -6.48 -8.73
CA CYS A 49 -10.05 -5.30 -8.22
C CYS A 49 -9.18 -4.04 -8.43
N SER A 50 -9.81 -2.94 -8.83
CA SER A 50 -9.18 -1.62 -8.89
C SER A 50 -9.72 -0.73 -7.79
N PHE A 51 -8.80 -0.12 -7.05
CA PHE A 51 -9.10 0.92 -6.09
C PHE A 51 -8.98 2.28 -6.78
N GLY A 52 -9.98 3.15 -6.59
CA GLY A 52 -9.99 4.51 -7.16
C GLY A 52 -8.92 5.42 -6.57
N GLU A 53 -8.91 6.68 -7.02
CA GLU A 53 -8.01 7.69 -6.48
C GLU A 53 -8.23 7.90 -4.97
N ARG A 54 -7.17 8.35 -4.26
CA ARG A 54 -7.18 8.64 -2.82
C ARG A 54 -7.34 7.43 -1.88
N CYS A 55 -6.86 6.26 -2.28
CA CYS A 55 -6.72 5.16 -1.35
C CYS A 55 -5.57 5.40 -0.36
N SER A 56 -5.81 5.06 0.90
CA SER A 56 -4.80 5.10 1.95
C SER A 56 -4.28 3.70 2.24
N HIS A 57 -2.99 3.51 2.04
CA HIS A 57 -2.24 2.32 2.45
C HIS A 57 -1.52 2.64 3.75
N GLU A 58 -1.55 1.73 4.74
CA GLU A 58 -0.83 1.90 6.02
C GLU A 58 -1.24 3.17 6.80
N GLY A 59 -2.46 3.67 6.59
CA GLY A 59 -2.94 4.91 7.20
C GLY A 59 -2.40 6.20 6.55
N LEU A 60 -1.68 6.10 5.44
CA LEU A 60 -1.09 7.23 4.73
C LEU A 60 -2.09 7.93 3.79
N THR A 61 -2.08 9.25 3.76
CA THR A 61 -3.05 10.06 3.01
C THR A 61 -2.70 10.10 1.53
N ASN A 62 -3.69 9.81 0.67
CA ASN A 62 -3.56 9.83 -0.80
C ASN A 62 -2.36 9.04 -1.32
N SER A 63 -2.08 7.88 -0.72
CA SER A 63 -0.84 7.16 -0.99
C SER A 63 -0.87 6.32 -2.27
N ARG A 64 0.17 6.48 -3.08
CA ARG A 64 0.53 5.58 -4.18
C ARG A 64 1.61 4.62 -3.68
N TYR A 65 1.71 3.45 -4.29
CA TYR A 65 2.73 2.47 -3.92
C TYR A 65 3.43 1.83 -5.10
N PHE A 66 4.67 1.42 -4.86
CA PHE A 66 5.49 0.58 -5.71
C PHE A 66 5.89 -0.65 -4.91
N ALA A 67 5.74 -1.85 -5.48
CA ALA A 67 6.13 -3.09 -4.83
C ALA A 67 7.28 -3.76 -5.58
N CYS A 68 8.36 -4.07 -4.86
CA CYS A 68 9.48 -4.84 -5.38
C CYS A 68 9.46 -6.24 -4.75
N ASP A 69 9.34 -7.28 -5.59
CA ASP A 69 9.25 -8.66 -5.14
C ASP A 69 10.59 -9.39 -5.22
N ARG A 70 10.77 -10.41 -4.38
CA ARG A 70 11.95 -11.28 -4.31
C ARG A 70 13.27 -10.55 -4.07
N ILE A 71 13.26 -9.54 -3.20
CA ILE A 71 14.46 -8.83 -2.75
C ILE A 71 14.79 -9.13 -1.27
N GLY A 72 16.04 -8.88 -0.89
CA GLY A 72 16.48 -9.00 0.50
C GLY A 72 16.74 -10.43 0.95
N SER A 73 17.19 -10.57 2.20
CA SER A 73 17.63 -11.85 2.79
C SER A 73 16.54 -12.93 2.79
N GLU A 74 15.27 -12.52 2.93
CA GLU A 74 14.12 -13.43 2.97
C GLU A 74 13.42 -13.59 1.61
N ARG A 75 13.88 -12.89 0.56
CA ARG A 75 13.26 -12.87 -0.78
C ARG A 75 11.76 -12.58 -0.75
N ARG A 76 11.35 -11.62 0.06
CA ARG A 76 9.95 -11.21 0.23
C ARG A 76 9.62 -9.97 -0.60
N LYS A 77 8.34 -9.61 -0.63
CA LYS A 77 7.86 -8.34 -1.19
C LYS A 77 8.19 -7.20 -0.23
N THR A 78 8.68 -6.10 -0.79
CA THR A 78 8.85 -4.81 -0.11
C THR A 78 7.96 -3.79 -0.79
N TYR A 79 7.19 -3.05 -0.01
CA TYR A 79 6.30 -1.99 -0.50
C TYR A 79 6.91 -0.64 -0.17
N PHE A 80 6.88 0.25 -1.15
CA PHE A 80 7.31 1.64 -1.04
C PHE A 80 6.09 2.51 -1.30
N PHE A 81 5.93 3.58 -0.53
CA PHE A 81 4.77 4.45 -0.59
C PHE A 81 5.21 5.90 -0.81
N ALA A 82 4.43 6.63 -1.59
CA ALA A 82 4.46 8.08 -1.67
C ALA A 82 3.08 8.59 -1.25
N ALA A 83 3.05 9.46 -0.26
CA ALA A 83 1.86 10.00 0.35
C ALA A 83 2.06 11.50 0.67
N GLU A 84 1.01 12.17 1.14
CA GLU A 84 1.14 13.57 1.58
C GLU A 84 2.11 13.73 2.76
N GLU A 85 2.21 12.70 3.61
CA GLU A 85 3.15 12.65 4.73
C GLU A 85 4.62 12.42 4.29
N GLY A 86 4.85 12.08 3.02
CA GLY A 86 6.15 11.79 2.45
C GLY A 86 6.31 10.35 1.95
N TYR A 87 7.53 9.83 2.02
CA TYR A 87 7.87 8.51 1.49
C TYR A 87 8.13 7.49 2.59
N PHE A 88 7.52 6.30 2.45
CA PHE A 88 7.56 5.23 3.45
C PHE A 88 7.89 3.87 2.83
N VAL A 89 8.34 2.93 3.66
CA VAL A 89 8.66 1.55 3.26
C VAL A 89 8.06 0.56 4.24
N ARG A 90 7.39 -0.48 3.73
CA ARG A 90 7.02 -1.70 4.47
C ARG A 90 7.89 -2.86 3.99
N ALA A 91 8.74 -3.39 4.89
CA ALA A 91 9.61 -4.53 4.63
C ALA A 91 9.52 -5.55 5.78
N GLY A 92 8.63 -6.54 5.64
CA GLY A 92 8.32 -7.45 6.74
C GLY A 92 7.76 -6.68 7.94
N CYS A 93 8.37 -6.86 9.11
CA CYS A 93 7.97 -6.15 10.33
C CYS A 93 8.36 -4.66 10.34
N PHE A 94 9.25 -4.23 9.46
CA PHE A 94 9.67 -2.84 9.39
C PHE A 94 8.60 -1.97 8.70
N PHE A 95 8.28 -0.83 9.31
CA PHE A 95 7.62 0.29 8.65
C PHE A 95 8.15 1.62 9.16
N GLY A 96 8.51 2.49 8.22
CA GLY A 96 9.13 3.78 8.50
C GLY A 96 9.46 4.52 7.21
N THR A 97 10.18 5.62 7.35
CA THR A 97 10.60 6.47 6.22
C THR A 97 11.66 5.80 5.35
N LEU A 98 11.90 6.34 4.14
CA LEU A 98 13.00 5.86 3.28
C LEU A 98 14.37 6.00 3.94
N ASP A 99 14.59 7.06 4.72
CA ASP A 99 15.87 7.33 5.38
C ASP A 99 16.12 6.32 6.51
N GLU A 100 15.15 6.14 7.40
CA GLU A 100 15.21 5.12 8.46
C GLU A 100 15.43 3.72 7.88
N PHE A 101 14.75 3.39 6.79
CA PHE A 101 14.92 2.11 6.11
C PHE A 101 16.34 1.97 5.56
N THR A 102 16.86 2.99 4.89
CA THR A 102 18.20 3.01 4.30
C THR A 102 19.29 2.87 5.34
N GLU A 103 19.17 3.58 6.47
CA GLU A 103 20.08 3.45 7.62
C GLU A 103 20.06 2.03 8.17
N ARG A 104 18.85 1.47 8.39
CA ARG A 104 18.71 0.11 8.92
C ARG A 104 19.30 -0.95 7.97
N VAL A 105 19.12 -0.78 6.66
CA VAL A 105 19.71 -1.67 5.64
C VAL A 105 21.23 -1.61 5.70
N LYS A 106 21.83 -0.42 5.78
CA LYS A 106 23.29 -0.24 5.90
C LYS A 106 23.85 -0.78 7.20
N GLU A 107 23.05 -0.82 8.27
CA GLU A 107 23.44 -1.42 9.54
C GLU A 107 23.42 -2.96 9.49
N VAL A 108 22.31 -3.55 9.03
CA VAL A 108 22.07 -5.01 9.10
C VAL A 108 22.73 -5.76 7.96
N HIS A 109 22.77 -5.17 6.76
CA HIS A 109 23.15 -5.86 5.53
C HIS A 109 24.44 -5.31 4.91
N LYS A 110 25.23 -4.55 5.66
CA LYS A 110 26.46 -3.90 5.20
C LYS A 110 27.38 -4.85 4.41
N GLY A 111 27.77 -4.44 3.20
CA GLY A 111 28.67 -5.17 2.31
C GLY A 111 28.05 -6.41 1.65
N THR A 112 26.77 -6.71 1.92
CA THR A 112 26.11 -7.89 1.34
C THR A 112 25.43 -7.57 0.00
N ARG A 113 25.00 -8.61 -0.71
CA ARG A 113 24.13 -8.45 -1.88
C ARG A 113 22.78 -7.81 -1.49
N TYR A 114 22.26 -8.08 -0.30
CA TYR A 114 20.93 -7.61 0.13
C TYR A 114 20.90 -6.10 0.37
N GLU A 115 21.99 -5.52 0.88
CA GLU A 115 22.13 -4.06 0.96
C GLU A 115 21.99 -3.44 -0.43
N ARG A 116 22.73 -3.96 -1.42
CA ARG A 116 22.66 -3.46 -2.80
C ARG A 116 21.27 -3.61 -3.41
N GLU A 117 20.58 -4.73 -3.16
CA GLU A 117 19.22 -4.95 -3.63
C GLU A 117 18.23 -3.93 -3.04
N TYR A 118 18.25 -3.75 -1.72
CA TYR A 118 17.36 -2.81 -1.06
C TYR A 118 17.63 -1.36 -1.46
N LEU A 119 18.89 -0.95 -1.56
CA LEU A 119 19.25 0.40 -2.00
C LEU A 119 18.83 0.64 -3.46
N ALA A 120 19.01 -0.34 -4.35
CA ALA A 120 18.54 -0.24 -5.73
C ALA A 120 17.00 -0.15 -5.79
N ALA A 121 16.28 -0.89 -4.94
CA ALA A 121 14.82 -0.82 -4.86
C ALA A 121 14.33 0.54 -4.33
N VAL A 122 15.04 1.14 -3.37
CA VAL A 122 14.76 2.51 -2.88
C VAL A 122 14.89 3.54 -4.01
N GLU A 123 15.98 3.48 -4.78
CA GLU A 123 16.18 4.41 -5.90
C GLU A 123 15.13 4.21 -7.01
N LEU A 124 14.81 2.96 -7.34
CA LEU A 124 13.71 2.68 -8.28
C LEU A 124 12.37 3.18 -7.74
N ALA A 125 12.09 3.02 -6.45
CA ALA A 125 10.87 3.50 -5.84
C ALA A 125 10.73 5.01 -5.96
N LYS A 126 11.80 5.78 -5.76
CA LYS A 126 11.80 7.23 -5.97
C LYS A 126 11.41 7.56 -7.41
N ILE A 127 12.04 6.92 -8.39
CA ILE A 127 11.74 7.16 -9.82
C ILE A 127 10.29 6.80 -10.17
N VAL A 128 9.80 5.65 -9.70
CA VAL A 128 8.44 5.18 -10.02
C VAL A 128 7.37 6.02 -9.33
N LEU A 129 7.66 6.53 -8.13
CA LEU A 129 6.70 7.28 -7.33
C LEU A 129 6.81 8.78 -7.50
N GLU A 130 7.88 9.32 -8.06
CA GLU A 130 7.92 10.70 -8.54
C GLU A 130 6.82 10.88 -9.60
N GLY A 131 5.90 11.81 -9.36
CA GLY A 131 4.84 12.11 -10.34
C GLY A 131 5.45 12.77 -11.58
N GLU A 132 4.97 12.43 -12.77
CA GLU A 132 5.18 13.30 -13.93
C GLU A 132 4.48 14.64 -13.65
N ALA A 133 5.23 15.74 -13.79
CA ALA A 133 4.77 17.10 -13.54
C ALA A 133 3.72 17.57 -14.55
#